data_AF-A0A941RW39-F1
#
_entry.id   AF-A0A941RW39-F1
#
_cell.length_a   1.000
_cell.length_b   1.000
_cell.length_c   1.000
_cell.angle_alpha   90.00
_cell.angle_beta   90.00
_cell.angle_gamma   90.00
#
_symmetry.space_group_name_H-M   'P 1'
#
loop_
_entity.id
_entity.type
_entity.pdbx_description
1 polymer ?
#
loop_
_entity_poly.entity_id
_entity_poly.type
_entity_poly.pdbx_seq_one_letter_code
_entity_poly.pdbx_strand_id
1 'polypeptide(L)'
;EAVCRLWKVRETQLQYIRHKFVEGLQEGRKSRGQWEFQYVQDPRRGLTPLMRPYRPYPDDIPRSLRQFLLPERIEGVPLAVVASILVAYLLCVAPGDYFLLGRLHCRKYTWALFVVISAAFTGSTVLVARNYMGQADYHTSLVIADVVANSSSASEPMIARTTRFDLLFVAQPEMVEIPLRNELYTDLTNLTVQSDKSDTDPNAFWAGSDESEMDAMEVKVTDLPVYSGVIPYAYSVHQQMRQWSPRVNRRTTLGDDRDLLAAVKIPWSNLDAKSWTTEPGRQALLATLEKAVPEATVCLFNRNDLVAIHDPETQTSLPSLMSNSLPTARLATLLSSISNRAPLGFFHVVSQVAPTGGVYLEDLSVLDSSNSRQWLLVVGVKRDNEWLVYRRRYALPD
;
A
#
# COMPACT_ATOMS: atom_id res chain seq x y z
N GLU A 1 7.86 -18.49 -30.46
CA GLU A 1 8.74 -18.05 -29.35
C GLU A 1 8.82 -16.53 -29.19
N ALA A 2 9.21 -15.77 -30.23
CA ALA A 2 9.26 -14.30 -30.15
C ALA A 2 7.95 -13.65 -29.67
N VAL A 3 6.80 -14.14 -30.15
CA VAL A 3 5.48 -13.70 -29.68
C VAL A 3 5.27 -14.02 -28.20
N CYS A 4 5.56 -15.25 -27.74
CA CYS A 4 5.44 -15.61 -26.32
C CYS A 4 6.32 -14.72 -25.41
N ARG A 5 7.52 -14.35 -25.88
CA ARG A 5 8.41 -13.43 -25.16
C ARG A 5 7.88 -12.00 -25.13
N LEU A 6 7.27 -11.52 -26.21
CA LEU A 6 6.62 -10.20 -26.27
C LEU A 6 5.46 -10.10 -25.28
N TRP A 7 4.64 -11.15 -25.22
CA TRP A 7 3.48 -11.24 -24.33
C TRP A 7 3.82 -11.68 -22.90
N LYS A 8 5.12 -11.85 -22.57
CA LYS A 8 5.59 -12.28 -21.25
C LYS A 8 4.90 -13.55 -20.75
N VAL A 9 4.63 -14.48 -21.67
CA VAL A 9 4.01 -15.77 -21.37
C VAL A 9 4.90 -16.54 -20.38
N ARG A 10 4.29 -17.11 -19.34
CA ARG A 10 5.00 -17.88 -18.32
C ARG A 10 5.71 -19.09 -18.89
N GLU A 11 6.83 -19.47 -18.28
CA GLU A 11 7.64 -20.61 -18.74
C GLU A 11 6.85 -21.92 -18.75
N THR A 12 6.00 -22.13 -17.74
CA THR A 12 5.11 -23.31 -17.64
C THR A 12 4.15 -23.42 -18.82
N GLN A 13 3.62 -22.29 -19.30
CA GLN A 13 2.73 -22.26 -20.46
C GLN A 13 3.49 -22.32 -21.78
N LEU A 14 4.73 -21.83 -21.80
CA LEU A 14 5.56 -21.82 -23.01
C LEU A 14 5.89 -23.25 -23.48
N GLN A 15 6.15 -24.17 -22.55
CA GLN A 15 6.35 -25.60 -22.85
C GLN A 15 5.09 -26.24 -23.46
N TYR A 16 3.91 -25.95 -22.87
CA TYR A 16 2.63 -26.43 -23.38
C TYR A 16 2.34 -25.90 -24.78
N ILE A 17 2.52 -24.59 -25.02
CA ILE A 17 2.32 -23.96 -26.33
C ILE A 17 3.25 -24.57 -27.37
N ARG A 18 4.53 -24.78 -27.02
CA ARG A 18 5.50 -25.43 -27.92
C ARG A 18 5.03 -26.83 -28.31
N HIS A 19 4.63 -27.65 -27.34
CA HIS A 19 4.15 -29.01 -27.60
C HIS A 19 2.92 -29.01 -28.52
N LYS A 20 1.88 -28.22 -28.19
CA LYS A 20 0.64 -28.16 -28.96
C LYS A 20 0.82 -27.58 -30.36
N PHE A 21 1.76 -26.66 -30.53
CA PHE A 21 2.11 -26.12 -31.85
C PHE A 21 2.74 -27.20 -32.75
N VAL A 22 3.64 -28.03 -32.20
CA VAL A 22 4.26 -29.14 -32.93
C VAL A 22 3.22 -30.21 -33.28
N GLU A 23 2.34 -30.57 -32.35
CA GLU A 23 1.24 -31.51 -32.55
C GLU A 23 0.28 -31.03 -33.66
N GLY A 24 -0.11 -29.74 -33.64
CA GLY A 24 -0.96 -29.14 -34.68
C GLY A 24 -0.31 -29.09 -36.07
N LEU A 25 1.01 -28.89 -36.13
CA LEU A 25 1.77 -28.96 -37.39
C LEU A 25 1.81 -30.39 -37.96
N GLN A 26 1.93 -31.41 -37.11
CA GLN A 26 1.97 -32.81 -37.53
C GLN A 26 0.60 -33.33 -37.97
N GLU A 27 -0.49 -32.86 -37.36
CA GLU A 27 -1.86 -33.29 -37.72
C GLU A 27 -2.44 -32.58 -38.96
N GLY A 28 -1.71 -31.63 -39.58
CA GLY A 28 -2.23 -30.82 -40.70
C GLY A 28 -3.46 -29.98 -40.34
N ARG A 29 -3.85 -29.96 -39.06
CA ARG A 29 -4.91 -29.12 -38.54
C ARG A 29 -4.36 -27.71 -38.38
N LYS A 30 -4.92 -26.78 -39.16
CA LYS A 30 -4.94 -25.37 -38.75
C LYS A 30 -5.71 -25.32 -37.44
N SER A 31 -5.03 -25.47 -36.31
CA SER A 31 -5.66 -25.28 -35.01
C SER A 31 -6.30 -23.89 -35.08
N ARG A 32 -7.62 -23.83 -34.95
CA ARG A 32 -8.39 -22.59 -35.10
C ARG A 32 -8.17 -21.70 -33.88
N GLY A 33 -6.93 -21.27 -33.61
CA GLY A 33 -6.58 -20.25 -32.61
C GLY A 33 -7.08 -20.48 -31.17
N GLN A 34 -7.65 -21.65 -30.86
CA GLN A 34 -8.22 -21.97 -29.56
C GLN A 34 -7.13 -22.66 -28.74
N TRP A 35 -6.44 -21.86 -27.93
CA TRP A 35 -5.49 -22.34 -26.94
C TRP A 35 -6.26 -22.61 -25.64
N GLU A 36 -6.33 -23.87 -25.24
CA GLU A 36 -6.89 -24.26 -23.95
C GLU A 36 -5.73 -24.34 -22.95
N PHE A 37 -5.58 -23.32 -22.11
CA PHE A 37 -4.51 -23.26 -21.12
C PHE A 37 -4.83 -24.22 -19.96
N GLN A 38 -3.82 -24.96 -19.47
CA GLN A 38 -3.99 -25.90 -18.37
C GLN A 38 -4.15 -25.17 -17.03
N TYR A 39 -5.38 -24.91 -16.59
CA TYR A 39 -5.61 -24.14 -15.36
C TYR A 39 -5.12 -24.87 -14.10
N VAL A 40 -4.35 -24.15 -13.27
CA VAL A 40 -4.11 -24.54 -11.87
C VAL A 40 -5.39 -24.30 -11.08
N GLN A 41 -5.95 -25.35 -10.49
CA GLN A 41 -7.11 -25.22 -9.60
C GLN A 41 -6.73 -24.43 -8.35
N ASP A 42 -7.52 -23.43 -7.97
CA ASP A 42 -7.37 -22.75 -6.68
C ASP A 42 -7.87 -23.70 -5.57
N PRO A 43 -6.99 -24.20 -4.69
CA PRO A 43 -7.39 -25.11 -3.62
C PRO A 43 -8.31 -24.46 -2.58
N ARG A 44 -8.43 -23.12 -2.56
CA ARG A 44 -9.26 -22.38 -1.59
C ARG A 44 -10.74 -22.32 -1.97
N ARG A 45 -11.10 -22.54 -3.25
CA ARG A 45 -12.51 -22.51 -3.70
C ARG A 45 -13.01 -23.92 -3.91
N GLY A 46 -13.41 -24.55 -2.81
CA GLY A 46 -14.20 -25.78 -2.84
C GLY A 46 -15.55 -25.52 -3.52
N LEU A 47 -15.86 -26.37 -4.50
CA LEU A 47 -17.14 -26.53 -5.20
C LEU A 47 -17.47 -25.52 -6.31
N THR A 48 -17.52 -26.07 -7.53
CA THR A 48 -18.02 -25.53 -8.82
C THR A 48 -17.29 -24.33 -9.44
N PRO A 49 -16.51 -24.54 -10.52
CA PRO A 49 -15.81 -23.48 -11.23
C PRO A 49 -16.73 -22.86 -12.28
N LEU A 50 -17.58 -21.91 -11.89
CA LEU A 50 -17.93 -20.83 -12.83
C LEU A 50 -16.72 -19.89 -12.92
N MET A 51 -15.60 -20.44 -13.42
CA MET A 51 -14.35 -19.72 -13.59
C MET A 51 -14.54 -18.67 -14.67
N ARG A 52 -14.30 -17.41 -14.30
CA ARG A 52 -14.15 -16.31 -15.25
C ARG A 52 -12.65 -16.12 -15.45
N PRO A 53 -12.04 -16.74 -16.49
CA PRO A 53 -10.58 -16.87 -16.63
C PRO A 53 -9.83 -15.54 -16.74
N TYR A 54 -10.56 -14.43 -16.94
CA TYR A 54 -10.01 -13.08 -17.09
C TYR A 54 -10.57 -12.08 -16.07
N ARG A 55 -11.23 -12.54 -15.01
CA ARG A 55 -11.58 -11.60 -13.92
C ARG A 55 -10.29 -11.19 -13.19
N PRO A 56 -10.17 -9.90 -12.84
CA PRO A 56 -9.13 -9.48 -11.90
C PRO A 56 -9.21 -10.33 -10.64
N TYR A 57 -8.05 -10.78 -10.15
CA TYR A 57 -8.01 -11.54 -8.91
C TYR A 57 -8.31 -10.58 -7.75
N PRO A 58 -9.40 -10.79 -6.99
CA PRO A 58 -9.64 -10.02 -5.78
C PRO A 58 -8.55 -10.44 -4.78
N ASP A 59 -7.64 -9.52 -4.52
CA ASP A 59 -6.53 -9.73 -3.60
C ASP A 59 -6.70 -8.80 -2.42
N ASP A 60 -6.24 -9.22 -1.25
CA ASP A 60 -6.31 -8.42 -0.01
C ASP A 60 -5.27 -7.29 0.00
N ILE A 61 -4.49 -7.13 -1.07
CA ILE A 61 -3.43 -6.13 -1.22
C ILE A 61 -3.92 -4.71 -0.89
N PRO A 62 -5.04 -4.19 -1.44
CA PRO A 62 -5.46 -2.82 -1.11
C PRO A 62 -5.75 -2.65 0.38
N ARG A 63 -6.27 -3.69 1.05
CA ARG A 63 -6.51 -3.70 2.50
C ARG A 63 -5.18 -3.70 3.26
N SER A 64 -4.24 -4.58 2.91
CA SER A 64 -2.91 -4.63 3.53
C SER A 64 -2.12 -3.34 3.33
N LEU A 65 -2.23 -2.72 2.15
CA LEU A 65 -1.63 -1.43 1.84
C LEU A 65 -2.21 -0.32 2.72
N ARG A 66 -3.54 -0.25 2.85
CA ARG A 66 -4.21 0.71 3.73
C ARG A 66 -3.76 0.52 5.19
N GLN A 67 -3.75 -0.71 5.68
CA GLN A 67 -3.28 -1.02 7.05
C GLN A 67 -1.82 -0.66 7.27
N PHE A 68 -0.98 -0.83 6.25
CA PHE A 68 0.44 -0.48 6.30
C PHE A 68 0.66 1.05 6.32
N LEU A 69 -0.14 1.79 5.56
CA LEU A 69 -0.03 3.26 5.48
C LEU A 69 -0.68 3.98 6.66
N LEU A 70 -1.62 3.37 7.37
CA LEU A 70 -2.25 4.02 8.53
C LEU A 70 -1.18 4.37 9.59
N PRO A 71 -1.25 5.57 10.19
CA PRO A 71 -0.32 5.97 11.23
C PRO A 71 -0.46 5.05 12.45
N GLU A 72 0.67 4.70 13.07
CA GLU A 72 0.70 3.81 14.24
C GLU A 72 0.00 4.41 15.46
N ARG A 73 -0.07 5.75 15.53
CA ARG A 73 -0.75 6.49 16.59
C ARG A 73 -1.48 7.69 15.99
N ILE A 74 -2.80 7.71 16.16
CA ILE A 74 -3.59 8.93 16.04
C ILE A 74 -3.45 9.61 17.41
N GLU A 75 -2.78 10.75 17.47
CA GLU A 75 -2.56 11.46 18.73
C GLU A 75 -3.89 12.08 19.20
N GLY A 76 -4.59 11.36 20.08
CA GLY A 76 -5.71 11.92 20.82
C GLY A 76 -5.24 12.95 21.85
N VAL A 77 -6.18 13.70 22.41
CA VAL A 77 -5.87 14.63 23.51
C VAL A 77 -5.19 13.86 24.64
N PRO A 78 -3.96 14.24 25.06
CA PRO A 78 -3.25 13.51 26.09
C PRO A 78 -4.09 13.41 27.37
N LEU A 79 -4.15 12.22 27.98
CA LEU A 79 -4.93 11.98 29.20
C LEU A 79 -4.54 12.97 30.32
N ALA A 80 -3.27 13.34 30.39
CA ALA A 80 -2.76 14.32 31.34
C ALA A 80 -3.41 15.71 31.16
N VAL A 81 -3.68 16.14 29.93
CA VAL A 81 -4.36 17.41 29.63
C VAL A 81 -5.81 17.34 30.13
N VAL A 82 -6.53 16.26 29.80
CA VAL A 82 -7.92 16.06 30.28
C VAL A 82 -7.98 16.04 31.81
N ALA A 83 -7.08 15.29 32.45
CA ALA A 83 -6.99 15.24 33.91
C ALA A 83 -6.66 16.61 34.51
N SER A 84 -5.76 17.39 33.90
CA SER A 84 -5.41 18.73 34.36
C SER A 84 -6.59 19.70 34.30
N ILE A 85 -7.41 19.64 33.23
CA ILE A 85 -8.60 20.47 33.08
C ILE A 85 -9.64 20.07 34.14
N LEU A 86 -9.84 18.77 34.39
CA LEU A 86 -10.76 18.27 35.39
C LEU A 86 -10.36 18.68 36.82
N VAL A 87 -9.07 18.57 37.15
CA VAL A 87 -8.53 19.01 38.44
C VAL A 87 -8.70 20.51 38.62
N ALA A 88 -8.35 21.30 37.60
CA ALA A 88 -8.53 22.75 37.63
C ALA A 88 -10.02 23.14 37.80
N TYR A 89 -10.94 22.44 37.12
CA TYR A 89 -12.38 22.65 37.28
C TYR A 89 -12.86 22.36 38.71
N LEU A 90 -12.46 21.22 39.28
CA LEU A 90 -12.78 20.85 40.66
C LEU A 90 -12.25 21.88 41.66
N LEU A 91 -11.04 22.39 41.46
CA LEU A 91 -10.46 23.44 42.29
C LEU A 91 -11.20 24.77 42.15
N CYS A 92 -11.66 25.14 40.96
CA CYS A 92 -12.45 26.35 40.77
C CYS A 92 -13.82 26.27 41.44
N VAL A 93 -14.52 25.13 41.34
CA VAL A 93 -15.88 24.97 41.86
C VAL A 93 -15.92 24.74 43.37
N ALA A 94 -15.00 23.97 43.95
CA ALA A 94 -15.05 23.65 45.38
C ALA A 94 -14.34 24.71 46.25
N PRO A 95 -13.00 24.79 46.28
CA PRO A 95 -12.32 25.82 47.08
C PRO A 95 -12.42 27.22 46.47
N GLY A 96 -12.36 27.34 45.14
CA GLY A 96 -12.38 28.62 44.43
C GLY A 96 -13.66 29.41 44.70
N ASP A 97 -14.82 28.81 44.48
CA ASP A 97 -16.14 29.41 44.73
C ASP A 97 -16.31 29.82 46.20
N TYR A 98 -15.99 28.91 47.14
CA TYR A 98 -16.13 29.16 48.57
C TYR A 98 -15.29 30.35 49.05
N PHE A 99 -14.05 30.47 48.56
CA PHE A 99 -13.12 31.52 48.98
C PHE A 99 -13.43 32.87 48.31
N LEU A 100 -13.74 32.88 47.01
CA LEU A 100 -14.10 34.12 46.29
C LEU A 100 -15.40 34.72 46.83
N LEU A 101 -16.48 33.94 46.92
CA LEU A 101 -17.77 34.44 47.39
C LEU A 101 -17.78 34.66 48.90
N GLY A 102 -16.97 33.91 49.65
CA GLY A 102 -16.72 34.16 51.07
C GLY A 102 -16.09 35.54 51.31
N ARG A 103 -15.08 35.91 50.52
CA ARG A 103 -14.39 37.20 50.62
C ARG A 103 -15.26 38.37 50.15
N LEU A 104 -16.14 38.15 49.17
CA LEU A 104 -17.06 39.16 48.63
C LEU A 104 -18.40 39.23 49.39
N HIS A 105 -18.64 38.37 50.40
CA HIS A 105 -19.92 38.21 51.11
C HIS A 105 -21.14 37.92 50.20
N CYS A 106 -20.91 37.49 48.96
CA CYS A 106 -21.92 37.33 47.91
C CYS A 106 -22.38 35.87 47.73
N ARG A 107 -22.52 35.11 48.83
CA ARG A 107 -22.85 33.66 48.80
C ARG A 107 -24.16 33.29 48.11
N LYS A 108 -25.07 34.24 47.88
CA LYS A 108 -26.33 34.01 47.16
C LYS A 108 -26.13 33.73 45.66
N TYR A 109 -24.95 34.02 45.10
CA TYR A 109 -24.66 33.89 43.68
C TYR A 109 -23.86 32.63 43.30
N THR A 110 -23.67 31.67 44.21
CA THR A 110 -22.99 30.38 43.96
C THR A 110 -23.54 29.67 42.72
N TRP A 111 -24.86 29.62 42.58
CA TRP A 111 -25.53 29.01 41.43
C TRP A 111 -25.20 29.69 40.10
N ALA A 112 -25.08 31.02 40.09
CA ALA A 112 -24.72 31.76 38.88
C ALA A 112 -23.24 31.58 38.53
N LEU A 113 -22.36 31.63 39.54
CA LEU A 113 -20.91 31.44 39.33
C LEU A 113 -20.61 30.03 38.82
N PHE A 114 -21.28 29.01 39.36
CA PHE A 114 -21.17 27.63 38.89
C PHE A 114 -21.47 27.52 37.39
N VAL A 115 -22.61 28.05 36.93
CA VAL A 115 -22.99 28.02 35.51
C VAL A 115 -21.95 28.72 34.62
N VAL A 116 -21.43 29.88 35.05
CA VAL A 116 -20.41 30.62 34.30
C VAL A 116 -19.09 29.86 34.23
N ILE A 117 -18.62 29.28 35.34
CA ILE A 117 -17.38 28.49 35.39
C ILE A 117 -17.53 27.22 34.54
N SER A 118 -18.66 26.51 34.63
CA SER A 118 -18.94 25.35 33.79
C SER A 118 -18.94 25.71 32.31
N ALA A 119 -19.56 26.83 31.92
CA ALA A 119 -19.55 27.30 30.54
C ALA A 119 -18.14 27.66 30.06
N ALA A 120 -17.34 28.35 30.89
CA ALA A 120 -15.97 28.73 30.57
C ALA A 120 -15.04 27.51 30.42
N PHE A 121 -15.12 26.53 31.31
CA PHE A 121 -14.34 25.28 31.21
C PHE A 121 -14.80 24.41 30.04
N THR A 122 -16.10 24.35 29.75
CA THR A 122 -16.61 23.65 28.56
C THR A 122 -16.06 24.30 27.29
N GLY A 123 -16.13 25.63 27.19
CA GLY A 123 -15.56 26.37 26.06
C GLY A 123 -14.05 26.17 25.92
N SER A 124 -13.32 26.22 27.04
CA SER A 124 -11.88 25.97 27.08
C SER A 124 -11.53 24.54 26.65
N THR A 125 -12.31 23.54 27.10
CA THR A 125 -12.13 22.14 26.70
C THR A 125 -12.33 21.97 25.19
N VAL A 126 -13.35 22.61 24.62
CA VAL A 126 -13.59 22.58 23.16
C VAL A 126 -12.43 23.25 22.40
N LEU A 127 -11.91 24.38 22.89
CA LEU A 127 -10.76 25.05 22.27
C LEU A 127 -9.49 24.21 22.34
N VAL A 128 -9.20 23.59 23.49
CA VAL A 128 -8.06 22.69 23.67
C VAL A 128 -8.23 21.45 22.78
N ALA A 129 -9.41 20.84 22.76
CA ALA A 129 -9.69 19.70 21.90
C ALA A 129 -9.51 20.06 20.42
N ARG A 130 -9.98 21.24 19.98
CA ARG A 130 -9.75 21.73 18.61
C ARG A 130 -8.26 21.94 18.31
N ASN A 131 -7.48 22.46 19.26
CA ASN A 131 -6.06 22.69 19.05
C ASN A 131 -5.24 21.38 18.99
N TYR A 132 -5.59 20.38 19.80
CA TYR A 132 -4.92 19.07 19.80
C TYR A 132 -5.40 18.18 18.65
N MET A 133 -6.72 18.06 18.42
CA MET A 133 -7.29 17.18 17.39
C MET A 133 -7.27 17.81 16.00
N GLY A 134 -7.14 19.13 15.89
CA GLY A 134 -7.29 19.88 14.65
C GLY A 134 -6.00 20.26 13.93
N GLN A 135 -4.82 19.83 14.40
CA GLN A 135 -3.53 20.21 13.79
C GLN A 135 -2.74 19.07 13.15
N ALA A 136 -3.14 17.81 13.34
CA ALA A 136 -2.41 16.68 12.76
C ALA A 136 -3.16 16.10 11.56
N ASP A 137 -2.94 16.69 10.38
CA ASP A 137 -3.22 15.98 9.13
C ASP A 137 -2.13 14.94 8.92
N TYR A 138 -2.52 13.70 8.70
CA TYR A 138 -1.59 12.62 8.48
C TYR A 138 -1.48 12.35 6.99
N HIS A 139 -0.26 12.49 6.48
CA HIS A 139 0.12 12.11 5.13
C HIS A 139 1.25 11.09 5.22
N THR A 140 0.93 9.85 4.88
CA THR A 140 1.91 8.77 4.77
C THR A 140 1.96 8.27 3.34
N SER A 141 3.13 7.83 2.91
CA SER A 141 3.29 7.41 1.52
C SER A 141 4.21 6.21 1.34
N LEU A 142 3.92 5.42 0.32
CA LEU A 142 4.73 4.30 -0.13
C LEU A 142 5.05 4.53 -1.61
N VAL A 143 6.31 4.80 -1.91
CA VAL A 143 6.83 5.00 -3.25
C VAL A 143 7.57 3.74 -3.68
N ILE A 144 7.18 3.15 -4.79
CA ILE A 144 7.78 1.96 -5.38
C ILE A 144 8.42 2.34 -6.70
N ALA A 145 9.74 2.25 -6.79
CA ALA A 145 10.53 2.48 -7.98
C ALA A 145 11.00 1.16 -8.58
N ASP A 146 10.59 0.88 -9.82
CA ASP A 146 11.06 -0.27 -10.57
C ASP A 146 12.32 0.10 -11.36
N VAL A 147 13.46 -0.43 -10.92
CA VAL A 147 14.78 -0.14 -11.47
C VAL A 147 15.14 -1.16 -12.56
N VAL A 148 15.61 -0.66 -13.70
CA VAL A 148 16.09 -1.44 -14.83
C VAL A 148 17.52 -1.03 -15.19
N ALA A 149 18.22 -1.89 -15.94
CA ALA A 149 19.50 -1.49 -16.54
C ALA A 149 19.23 -0.57 -17.75
N ASN A 150 20.00 0.51 -17.89
CA ASN A 150 19.92 1.39 -19.04
C ASN A 150 20.39 0.64 -20.31
N SER A 151 19.60 0.72 -21.39
CA SER A 151 19.91 0.08 -22.67
C SER A 151 21.14 0.67 -23.36
N SER A 152 21.49 1.92 -23.05
CA SER A 152 22.64 2.63 -23.64
C SER A 152 23.94 2.40 -22.86
N SER A 153 23.83 2.09 -21.57
CA SER A 153 24.96 1.81 -20.68
C SER A 153 24.50 0.80 -19.63
N ALA A 154 24.87 -0.48 -19.81
CA ALA A 154 24.42 -1.56 -18.93
C ALA A 154 24.83 -1.38 -17.46
N SER A 155 25.79 -0.49 -17.18
CA SER A 155 26.25 -0.13 -15.84
C SER A 155 25.38 0.91 -15.13
N GLU A 156 24.58 1.70 -15.85
CA GLU A 156 23.77 2.75 -15.24
C GLU A 156 22.34 2.25 -14.96
N PRO A 157 21.86 2.36 -13.71
CA PRO A 157 20.47 2.08 -13.38
C PRO A 157 19.57 3.20 -13.89
N MET A 158 18.36 2.84 -14.31
CA MET A 158 17.31 3.76 -14.74
C MET A 158 16.00 3.35 -14.09
N ILE A 159 15.15 4.29 -13.74
CA ILE A 159 13.80 3.97 -13.26
C ILE A 159 12.89 3.80 -14.49
N ALA A 160 12.21 2.65 -14.58
CA ALA A 160 11.24 2.41 -15.64
C ALA A 160 9.85 2.94 -15.27
N ARG A 161 9.50 2.82 -13.98
CA ARG A 161 8.20 3.16 -13.43
C ARG A 161 8.33 3.54 -11.97
N THR A 162 7.55 4.54 -11.56
CA THR A 162 7.30 4.83 -10.16
C THR A 162 5.81 4.67 -9.87
N THR A 163 5.47 3.92 -8.82
CA THR A 163 4.11 3.89 -8.28
C THR A 163 4.14 4.43 -6.86
N ARG A 164 3.37 5.48 -6.61
CA ARG A 164 3.23 6.11 -5.31
C ARG A 164 1.84 5.84 -4.77
N PHE A 165 1.77 5.42 -3.51
CA PHE A 165 0.55 5.35 -2.74
C PHE A 165 0.59 6.41 -1.66
N ASP A 166 -0.44 7.23 -1.60
CA ASP A 166 -0.58 8.26 -0.57
C ASP A 166 -1.82 7.95 0.25
N LEU A 167 -1.67 7.92 1.57
CA LEU A 167 -2.79 7.92 2.50
C LEU A 167 -2.96 9.34 3.04
N LEU A 168 -4.12 9.91 2.75
CA LEU A 168 -4.56 11.20 3.25
C LEU A 168 -5.55 10.96 4.38
N PHE A 169 -5.27 11.53 5.55
CA PHE A 169 -6.16 11.46 6.70
C PHE A 169 -6.21 12.82 7.39
N VAL A 170 -7.28 13.55 7.12
CA VAL A 170 -7.43 14.95 7.55
C VAL A 170 -8.18 15.06 8.86
N ALA A 171 -7.76 16.02 9.68
CA ALA A 171 -8.38 16.35 10.95
C ALA A 171 -9.69 17.14 10.78
N GLN A 172 -9.82 17.89 9.68
CA GLN A 172 -11.01 18.70 9.37
C GLN A 172 -11.49 18.43 7.93
N PRO A 173 -12.80 18.60 7.65
CA PRO A 173 -13.29 18.46 6.28
C PRO A 173 -12.69 19.56 5.40
N GLU A 174 -12.02 19.16 4.34
CA GLU A 174 -11.35 20.06 3.40
C GLU A 174 -11.43 19.50 1.98
N MET A 175 -11.41 20.38 0.98
CA MET A 175 -11.21 19.98 -0.41
C MET A 175 -9.72 20.01 -0.71
N VAL A 176 -9.13 18.83 -0.92
CA VAL A 176 -7.70 18.70 -1.22
C VAL A 176 -7.52 18.73 -2.74
N GLU A 177 -6.70 19.66 -3.22
CA GLU A 177 -6.25 19.72 -4.61
C GLU A 177 -4.92 18.96 -4.77
N ILE A 178 -4.90 18.00 -5.68
CA ILE A 178 -3.71 17.21 -6.02
C ILE A 178 -3.31 17.54 -7.46
N PRO A 179 -2.30 18.41 -7.67
CA PRO A 179 -1.80 18.72 -9.00
C PRO A 179 -0.94 17.55 -9.53
N LEU A 180 -1.19 17.15 -10.77
CA LEU A 180 -0.57 15.98 -11.40
C LEU A 180 -0.03 16.33 -12.79
N ARG A 181 1.16 15.78 -13.10
CA ARG A 181 1.82 15.99 -14.39
C ARG A 181 2.48 14.71 -14.88
N ASN A 182 2.05 14.22 -16.05
CA ASN A 182 2.50 12.95 -16.62
C ASN A 182 2.31 11.74 -15.67
N GLU A 183 1.24 11.77 -14.86
CA GLU A 183 0.93 10.71 -13.89
C GLU A 183 -0.49 10.18 -14.10
N LEU A 184 -0.68 8.88 -13.89
CA LEU A 184 -2.01 8.27 -13.77
C LEU A 184 -2.44 8.27 -12.31
N TYR A 185 -3.61 8.84 -12.04
CA TYR A 185 -4.22 8.86 -10.71
C TYR A 185 -5.35 7.86 -10.61
N THR A 186 -5.49 7.23 -9.45
CA THR A 186 -6.59 6.32 -9.15
C THR A 186 -6.89 6.34 -7.65
N ASP A 187 -8.15 6.57 -7.29
CA ASP A 187 -8.64 6.45 -5.91
C ASP A 187 -8.86 4.96 -5.58
N LEU A 188 -8.19 4.46 -4.53
CA LEU A 188 -8.27 3.07 -4.07
C LEU A 188 -9.24 2.87 -2.90
N THR A 189 -9.85 3.93 -2.36
CA THR A 189 -10.70 3.84 -1.16
C THR A 189 -11.90 2.90 -1.36
N ASN A 190 -12.56 2.97 -2.52
CA ASN A 190 -13.79 2.21 -2.80
C ASN A 190 -13.59 0.68 -2.81
N LEU A 191 -12.42 0.19 -3.22
CA LEU A 191 -12.17 -1.26 -3.26
C LEU A 191 -11.99 -1.88 -1.86
N THR A 192 -11.51 -1.09 -0.90
CA THR A 192 -11.35 -1.60 0.48
C THR A 192 -12.70 -1.88 1.15
N VAL A 193 -13.74 -1.12 0.78
CA VAL A 193 -15.10 -1.28 1.32
C VAL A 193 -15.90 -2.35 0.55
N GLN A 194 -15.72 -2.45 -0.77
CA GLN A 194 -16.47 -3.40 -1.58
C GLN A 194 -16.05 -4.87 -1.34
N SER A 195 -14.80 -5.12 -0.96
CA SER A 195 -14.34 -6.47 -0.59
C SER A 195 -15.09 -7.07 0.61
N ASP A 196 -15.57 -6.24 1.54
CA ASP A 196 -16.30 -6.74 2.73
C ASP A 196 -17.75 -7.11 2.40
N LYS A 197 -18.34 -6.50 1.37
CA LYS A 197 -19.72 -6.79 0.94
C LYS A 197 -19.83 -7.86 -0.14
N SER A 198 -18.76 -8.20 -0.86
CA SER A 198 -18.88 -9.03 -2.07
C SER A 198 -18.69 -10.53 -1.89
N ASP A 199 -18.18 -11.02 -0.76
CA ASP A 199 -17.86 -12.46 -0.58
C ASP A 199 -18.70 -13.19 0.48
N THR A 200 -19.61 -12.49 1.17
CA THR A 200 -20.48 -13.12 2.19
C THR A 200 -21.95 -12.94 1.84
N ASP A 201 -22.51 -14.03 1.30
CA ASP A 201 -23.92 -14.41 1.34
C ASP A 201 -24.83 -13.99 0.17
N PRO A 202 -25.11 -14.89 -0.80
CA PRO A 202 -26.17 -14.69 -1.78
C PRO A 202 -27.58 -14.61 -1.17
N ASN A 203 -27.76 -14.93 0.13
CA ASN A 203 -29.01 -14.72 0.87
C ASN A 203 -29.12 -13.35 1.54
N ALA A 204 -28.11 -12.47 1.44
CA ALA A 204 -28.19 -11.10 1.99
C ALA A 204 -29.28 -10.24 1.32
N PHE A 205 -29.86 -10.70 0.21
CA PHE A 205 -31.02 -10.05 -0.41
C PHE A 205 -32.33 -10.21 0.38
N TRP A 206 -32.41 -11.19 1.30
CA TRP A 206 -33.63 -11.50 2.07
C TRP A 206 -33.52 -11.23 3.58
N ALA A 207 -32.31 -10.98 4.09
CA ALA A 207 -32.12 -10.50 5.46
C ALA A 207 -32.31 -8.99 5.46
N GLY A 208 -33.47 -8.52 5.96
CA GLY A 208 -33.74 -7.11 6.16
C GLY A 208 -32.59 -6.47 6.94
N SER A 209 -31.79 -5.66 6.25
CA SER A 209 -30.73 -4.88 6.87
C SER A 209 -31.39 -3.76 7.66
N ASP A 210 -31.34 -3.88 8.99
CA ASP A 210 -31.57 -2.76 9.91
C ASP A 210 -30.79 -1.54 9.41
N GLU A 211 -31.50 -0.44 9.18
CA GLU A 211 -31.01 0.86 8.69
C GLU A 211 -30.15 1.63 9.73
N SER A 212 -29.43 0.94 10.61
CA SER A 212 -28.82 1.59 11.78
C SER A 212 -27.34 1.26 11.97
N GLU A 213 -26.53 1.49 10.94
CA GLU A 213 -25.13 1.91 11.13
C GLU A 213 -24.83 3.01 10.11
N MET A 214 -24.87 4.26 10.58
CA MET A 214 -24.45 5.43 9.83
C MET A 214 -22.92 5.38 9.72
N ASP A 215 -22.42 4.50 8.85
CA ASP A 215 -21.01 4.18 8.77
C ASP A 215 -20.25 5.39 8.22
N ALA A 216 -19.37 5.98 9.04
CA ALA A 216 -18.52 7.11 8.65
C ALA A 216 -17.60 6.76 7.45
N MET A 217 -17.60 5.50 7.02
CA MET A 217 -16.87 4.93 5.91
C MET A 217 -17.69 4.75 4.62
N GLU A 218 -19.00 5.05 4.60
CA GLU A 218 -19.78 4.99 3.36
C GLU A 218 -19.41 6.17 2.44
N VAL A 219 -18.84 5.82 1.28
CA VAL A 219 -18.46 6.79 0.24
C VAL A 219 -19.73 7.36 -0.36
N LYS A 220 -19.99 8.65 -0.11
CA LYS A 220 -21.09 9.33 -0.80
C LYS A 220 -20.60 9.71 -2.19
N VAL A 221 -21.52 9.76 -3.16
CA VAL A 221 -21.22 10.22 -4.53
C VAL A 221 -20.57 11.60 -4.54
N THR A 222 -20.87 12.44 -3.54
CA THR A 222 -20.27 13.76 -3.32
C THR A 222 -18.79 13.74 -2.95
N ASP A 223 -18.26 12.59 -2.52
CA ASP A 223 -16.85 12.45 -2.13
C ASP A 223 -15.98 11.88 -3.27
N LEU A 224 -16.57 11.63 -4.45
CA LEU A 224 -15.81 11.14 -5.60
C LEU A 224 -14.87 12.25 -6.12
N PRO A 225 -13.65 11.88 -6.54
CA PRO A 225 -12.70 12.85 -7.06
C PRO A 225 -13.22 13.51 -8.34
N VAL A 226 -13.09 14.83 -8.42
CA VAL A 226 -13.40 15.63 -9.61
C VAL A 226 -12.09 15.97 -10.32
N TYR A 227 -12.05 15.73 -11.62
CA TYR A 227 -10.85 15.95 -12.45
C TYR A 227 -10.98 17.24 -13.23
N SER A 228 -9.90 18.00 -13.34
CA SER A 228 -9.83 19.24 -14.12
C SER A 228 -8.51 19.34 -14.89
N GLY A 229 -8.54 19.70 -16.17
CA GLY A 229 -7.36 19.75 -17.04
C GLY A 229 -7.26 18.59 -18.04
N VAL A 230 -6.05 18.29 -18.52
CA VAL A 230 -5.79 17.31 -19.58
C VAL A 230 -5.09 16.08 -19.01
N ILE A 231 -5.83 14.98 -18.87
CA ILE A 231 -5.31 13.69 -18.41
C ILE A 231 -4.57 12.98 -19.57
N PRO A 232 -3.38 12.37 -19.35
CA PRO A 232 -2.58 12.35 -18.10
C PRO A 232 -1.49 13.44 -18.04
N TYR A 233 -1.46 14.38 -18.98
CA TYR A 233 -0.34 15.31 -19.15
C TYR A 233 -0.24 16.38 -18.05
N ALA A 234 -1.32 17.10 -17.77
CA ALA A 234 -1.38 18.16 -16.77
C ALA A 234 -2.83 18.37 -16.31
N TYR A 235 -3.15 17.91 -15.10
CA TYR A 235 -4.49 17.98 -14.53
C TYR A 235 -4.43 18.04 -13.01
N SER A 236 -5.48 18.58 -12.39
CA SER A 236 -5.67 18.55 -10.94
C SER A 236 -6.83 17.63 -10.59
N VAL A 237 -6.66 16.88 -9.50
CA VAL A 237 -7.72 16.12 -8.85
C VAL A 237 -8.18 16.86 -7.61
N HIS A 238 -9.47 17.14 -7.55
CA HIS A 238 -10.12 17.77 -6.40
C HIS A 238 -10.87 16.69 -5.63
N GLN A 239 -10.43 16.38 -4.42
CA GLN A 239 -11.02 15.35 -3.58
C GLN A 239 -11.60 15.97 -2.31
N GLN A 240 -12.89 15.72 -2.07
CA GLN A 240 -13.52 16.13 -0.82
C GLN A 240 -13.12 15.17 0.30
N MET A 241 -12.33 15.65 1.24
CA MET A 241 -11.94 14.92 2.42
C MET A 241 -12.94 15.17 3.56
N ARG A 242 -13.27 14.11 4.30
CA ARG A 242 -14.05 14.19 5.53
C ARG A 242 -13.12 14.07 6.72
N GLN A 243 -13.52 14.71 7.81
CA GLN A 243 -12.85 14.56 9.10
C GLN A 243 -12.71 13.08 9.46
N TRP A 244 -11.46 12.67 9.70
CA TRP A 244 -11.09 11.32 10.13
C TRP A 244 -11.56 10.21 9.20
N SER A 245 -11.61 10.49 7.89
CA SER A 245 -11.90 9.50 6.85
C SER A 245 -10.66 9.26 5.99
N PRO A 246 -9.95 8.12 6.15
CA PRO A 246 -8.71 7.86 5.43
C PRO A 246 -8.99 7.58 3.95
N ARG A 247 -8.28 8.28 3.07
CA ARG A 247 -8.30 8.05 1.62
C ARG A 247 -6.96 7.53 1.16
N VAL A 248 -6.98 6.49 0.31
CA VAL A 248 -5.77 5.92 -0.28
C VAL A 248 -5.81 6.19 -1.77
N ASN A 249 -4.80 6.90 -2.26
CA ASN A 249 -4.68 7.26 -3.65
C ASN A 249 -3.45 6.59 -4.24
N ARG A 250 -3.56 6.18 -5.50
CA ARG A 250 -2.45 5.66 -6.29
C ARG A 250 -2.08 6.65 -7.37
N ARG A 251 -0.78 6.90 -7.52
CA ARG A 251 -0.18 7.67 -8.60
C ARG A 251 0.84 6.81 -9.31
N THR A 252 0.80 6.74 -10.63
CA THR A 252 1.73 5.93 -11.42
C THR A 252 2.35 6.80 -12.49
N THR A 253 3.68 6.87 -12.50
CA THR A 253 4.47 7.57 -13.51
C THR A 253 5.36 6.60 -14.26
N LEU A 254 5.61 6.93 -15.52
CA LEU A 254 6.49 6.16 -16.40
C LEU A 254 7.66 7.04 -16.81
N GLY A 255 8.84 6.44 -16.85
CA GLY A 255 10.07 7.15 -17.21
C GLY A 255 11.05 7.28 -16.05
N ASP A 256 12.20 7.87 -16.38
CA ASP A 256 13.35 7.96 -15.51
C ASP A 256 13.19 9.10 -14.49
N ASP A 257 13.03 8.74 -13.22
CA ASP A 257 13.02 9.65 -12.09
C ASP A 257 14.43 9.72 -11.47
N ARG A 258 15.23 10.67 -11.97
CA ARG A 258 16.63 10.80 -11.53
C ARG A 258 16.76 11.26 -10.09
N ASP A 259 15.81 12.04 -9.60
CA ASP A 259 15.83 12.56 -8.24
C ASP A 259 15.58 11.43 -7.24
N LEU A 260 14.62 10.55 -7.55
CA LEU A 260 14.37 9.35 -6.76
C LEU A 260 15.57 8.40 -6.80
N LEU A 261 16.18 8.18 -7.98
CA LEU A 261 17.38 7.34 -8.08
C LEU A 261 18.58 7.92 -7.30
N ALA A 262 18.73 9.25 -7.27
CA ALA A 262 19.79 9.93 -6.52
C ALA A 262 19.53 9.97 -5.02
N ALA A 263 18.27 9.83 -4.59
CA ALA A 263 17.88 9.89 -3.19
C ALA A 263 18.57 8.81 -2.35
N VAL A 264 18.72 7.58 -2.87
CA VAL A 264 19.37 6.46 -2.17
C VAL A 264 20.47 5.85 -3.04
N LYS A 265 21.72 5.92 -2.56
CA LYS A 265 22.91 5.48 -3.30
C LYS A 265 23.12 3.96 -3.24
N ILE A 266 22.26 3.21 -3.91
CA ILE A 266 22.37 1.74 -3.99
C ILE A 266 23.38 1.38 -5.09
N PRO A 267 24.37 0.51 -4.82
CA PRO A 267 25.42 0.14 -5.77
C PRO A 267 24.94 -0.89 -6.82
N TRP A 268 23.89 -0.54 -7.58
CA TRP A 268 23.21 -1.43 -8.53
C TRP A 268 24.15 -2.13 -9.53
N SER A 269 25.23 -1.48 -9.95
CA SER A 269 26.20 -2.02 -10.91
C SER A 269 27.04 -3.17 -10.33
N ASN A 270 27.21 -3.21 -9.01
CA ASN A 270 28.11 -4.16 -8.34
C ASN A 270 27.38 -5.43 -7.88
N LEU A 271 26.09 -5.53 -8.17
CA LEU A 271 25.23 -6.62 -7.73
C LEU A 271 25.13 -7.67 -8.84
N ASP A 272 25.66 -8.87 -8.57
CA ASP A 272 25.57 -10.03 -9.48
C ASP A 272 24.65 -11.11 -8.90
N ALA A 273 23.57 -11.40 -9.63
CA ALA A 273 22.58 -12.40 -9.23
C ALA A 273 23.11 -13.84 -9.21
N LYS A 274 24.23 -14.12 -9.88
CA LYS A 274 24.82 -15.47 -9.93
C LYS A 274 25.23 -15.99 -8.55
N SER A 275 25.66 -15.10 -7.66
CA SER A 275 26.14 -15.49 -6.32
C SER A 275 25.00 -15.82 -5.35
N TRP A 276 23.79 -15.34 -5.60
CA TRP A 276 22.65 -15.42 -4.66
C TRP A 276 22.04 -16.81 -4.50
N THR A 277 22.37 -17.72 -5.41
CA THR A 277 22.00 -19.14 -5.29
C THR A 277 22.62 -19.77 -4.04
N THR A 278 23.78 -19.28 -3.61
CA THR A 278 24.51 -19.75 -2.43
C THR A 278 24.25 -18.85 -1.22
N GLU A 279 24.22 -19.45 -0.03
CA GLU A 279 24.08 -18.70 1.23
C GLU A 279 25.20 -17.67 1.44
N PRO A 280 26.50 -17.98 1.21
CA PRO A 280 27.57 -17.00 1.33
C PRO A 280 27.41 -15.81 0.37
N GLY A 281 26.91 -16.04 -0.85
CA GLY A 281 26.66 -14.97 -1.80
C GLY A 281 25.50 -14.05 -1.38
N ARG A 282 24.46 -14.61 -0.74
CA ARG A 282 23.39 -13.80 -0.13
C ARG A 282 23.90 -12.97 1.04
N GLN A 283 24.74 -13.53 1.91
CA GLN A 283 25.35 -12.78 3.01
C GLN A 283 26.27 -11.66 2.50
N ALA A 284 27.05 -11.92 1.44
CA ALA A 284 27.88 -10.90 0.80
C ALA A 284 27.05 -9.77 0.18
N LEU A 285 25.91 -10.09 -0.45
CA LEU A 285 24.94 -9.11 -0.93
C LEU A 285 24.44 -8.22 0.22
N LEU A 286 23.95 -8.84 1.31
CA LEU A 286 23.44 -8.11 2.46
C LEU A 286 24.51 -7.21 3.07
N ALA A 287 25.73 -7.72 3.29
CA ALA A 287 26.84 -6.92 3.82
C ALA A 287 27.23 -5.75 2.89
N THR A 288 27.14 -5.94 1.58
CA THR A 288 27.38 -4.87 0.60
C THR A 288 26.32 -3.76 0.71
N LEU A 289 25.06 -4.14 0.88
CA LEU A 289 23.95 -3.20 0.99
C LEU A 289 23.91 -2.52 2.37
N GLU A 290 24.17 -3.24 3.45
CA GLU A 290 24.30 -2.70 4.80
C GLU A 290 25.41 -1.63 4.87
N LYS A 291 26.54 -1.86 4.19
CA LYS A 291 27.62 -0.86 4.11
C LYS A 291 27.23 0.37 3.29
N ALA A 292 26.41 0.19 2.25
CA ALA A 292 26.05 1.28 1.33
C ALA A 292 24.86 2.11 1.83
N VAL A 293 23.88 1.45 2.45
CA VAL A 293 22.61 2.01 2.94
C VAL A 293 22.24 1.29 4.24
N PRO A 294 22.85 1.67 5.38
CA PRO A 294 22.68 0.96 6.65
C PRO A 294 21.25 1.01 7.20
N GLU A 295 20.46 2.01 6.81
CA GLU A 295 19.05 2.17 7.19
C GLU A 295 18.08 1.36 6.31
N ALA A 296 18.57 0.59 5.33
CA ALA A 296 17.72 -0.11 4.38
C ALA A 296 17.22 -1.46 4.90
N THR A 297 15.92 -1.67 4.76
CA THR A 297 15.32 -3.01 4.79
C THR A 297 15.56 -3.69 3.44
N VAL A 298 16.23 -4.82 3.42
CA VAL A 298 16.51 -5.57 2.19
C VAL A 298 15.71 -6.87 2.18
N CYS A 299 14.98 -7.13 1.09
CA CYS A 299 14.28 -8.39 0.85
C CYS A 299 14.74 -9.00 -0.47
N LEU A 300 15.11 -10.28 -0.45
CA LEU A 300 15.49 -11.02 -1.64
C LEU A 300 14.49 -12.15 -1.89
N PHE A 301 13.84 -12.09 -3.05
CA PHE A 301 12.85 -13.10 -3.46
C PHE A 301 13.38 -13.95 -4.60
N ASN A 302 13.08 -15.25 -4.54
CA ASN A 302 13.15 -16.19 -5.66
C ASN A 302 11.82 -16.91 -5.74
N ARG A 303 11.17 -16.88 -6.90
CA ARG A 303 9.80 -17.39 -7.07
C ARG A 303 8.83 -16.78 -6.02
N ASN A 304 8.22 -17.61 -5.16
CA ASN A 304 7.34 -17.18 -4.08
C ASN A 304 8.03 -17.05 -2.72
N ASP A 305 9.30 -17.40 -2.66
CA ASP A 305 10.00 -17.55 -1.40
C ASP A 305 10.82 -16.30 -1.11
N LEU A 306 10.65 -15.78 0.10
CA LEU A 306 11.56 -14.80 0.68
C LEU A 306 12.81 -15.56 1.15
N VAL A 307 13.90 -15.45 0.39
CA VAL A 307 15.12 -16.22 0.60
C VAL A 307 16.07 -15.57 1.60
N ALA A 308 16.08 -14.23 1.65
CA ALA A 308 16.86 -13.48 2.61
C ALA A 308 16.17 -12.16 2.96
N ILE A 309 16.33 -11.74 4.21
CA ILE A 309 15.87 -10.46 4.72
C ILE A 309 16.98 -9.84 5.58
N HIS A 310 17.14 -8.52 5.49
CA HIS A 310 17.92 -7.73 6.43
C HIS A 310 17.04 -6.59 6.93
N ASP A 311 16.99 -6.45 8.24
CA ASP A 311 16.23 -5.42 8.92
C ASP A 311 17.18 -4.65 9.85
N PRO A 312 17.37 -3.34 9.63
CA PRO A 312 18.31 -2.54 10.42
C PRO A 312 17.94 -2.47 11.91
N GLU A 313 16.64 -2.59 12.24
CA GLU A 313 16.17 -2.49 13.64
C GLU A 313 16.45 -3.75 14.45
N THR A 314 16.36 -4.92 13.81
CA THR A 314 16.48 -6.22 14.49
C THR A 314 17.80 -6.94 14.23
N GLN A 315 18.63 -6.44 13.30
CA GLN A 315 19.89 -7.07 12.84
C GLN A 315 19.75 -8.57 12.52
N THR A 316 18.53 -9.03 12.24
CA THR A 316 18.21 -10.46 12.08
C THR A 316 18.22 -10.82 10.60
N SER A 317 18.90 -11.92 10.24
CA SER A 317 19.15 -12.31 8.84
C SER A 317 18.21 -13.38 8.27
N LEU A 318 17.18 -13.84 9.01
CA LEU A 318 16.19 -14.83 8.54
C LEU A 318 14.85 -14.59 9.25
N PRO A 319 13.69 -14.67 8.56
CA PRO A 319 12.42 -14.41 9.22
C PRO A 319 11.85 -15.70 9.82
N SER A 320 11.73 -15.73 11.14
CA SER A 320 10.56 -16.38 11.73
C SER A 320 9.34 -15.52 11.35
N LEU A 321 8.76 -15.79 10.17
CA LEU A 321 7.55 -15.14 9.60
C LEU A 321 6.30 -15.21 10.50
N MET A 322 6.43 -15.63 11.75
CA MET A 322 5.33 -15.78 12.71
C MET A 322 5.04 -14.49 13.51
N SER A 323 5.83 -13.44 13.35
CA SER A 323 5.63 -12.15 14.01
C SER A 323 5.17 -11.07 13.03
N ASN A 324 3.85 -10.99 12.79
CA ASN A 324 3.22 -9.87 12.05
C ASN A 324 3.25 -8.53 12.82
N SER A 325 3.95 -8.47 13.96
CA SER A 325 4.02 -7.27 14.81
C SER A 325 5.11 -6.30 14.36
N LEU A 326 6.15 -6.75 13.65
CA LEU A 326 7.23 -5.87 13.19
C LEU A 326 6.84 -5.14 11.90
N PRO A 327 7.06 -3.80 11.79
CA PRO A 327 6.80 -3.02 10.58
C PRO A 327 7.49 -3.62 9.34
N THR A 328 8.71 -4.12 9.52
CA THR A 328 9.53 -4.77 8.48
C THR A 328 8.88 -6.06 7.95
N ALA A 329 8.29 -6.88 8.83
CA ALA A 329 7.59 -8.10 8.42
C ALA A 329 6.31 -7.79 7.63
N ARG A 330 5.59 -6.72 8.02
CA ARG A 330 4.42 -6.23 7.27
C ARG A 330 4.81 -5.69 5.90
N LEU A 331 5.89 -4.92 5.83
CA LEU A 331 6.45 -4.43 4.58
C LEU A 331 6.85 -5.61 3.68
N ALA A 332 7.64 -6.56 4.17
CA ALA A 332 8.08 -7.72 3.40
C ALA A 332 6.88 -8.55 2.86
N THR A 333 5.84 -8.72 3.68
CA THR A 333 4.61 -9.43 3.28
C THR A 333 3.85 -8.66 2.19
N LEU A 334 3.68 -7.34 2.37
CA LEU A 334 3.07 -6.46 1.37
C LEU A 334 3.87 -6.44 0.06
N LEU A 335 5.19 -6.34 0.16
CA LEU A 335 6.10 -6.33 -0.99
C LEU A 335 6.08 -7.67 -1.74
N SER A 336 5.98 -8.78 -1.00
CA SER A 336 5.81 -10.11 -1.59
C SER A 336 4.51 -10.18 -2.39
N SER A 337 3.38 -9.77 -1.81
CA SER A 337 2.07 -9.86 -2.47
C SER A 337 1.95 -8.96 -3.71
N ILE A 338 2.50 -7.73 -3.67
CA ILE A 338 2.46 -6.83 -4.84
C ILE A 338 3.48 -7.19 -5.92
N SER A 339 4.61 -7.80 -5.54
CA SER A 339 5.68 -8.08 -6.50
C SER A 339 5.51 -9.42 -7.19
N ASN A 340 4.79 -10.34 -6.56
CA ASN A 340 4.59 -11.69 -7.02
C ASN A 340 3.10 -12.06 -7.09
N ARG A 341 2.59 -12.19 -8.31
CA ARG A 341 1.23 -12.67 -8.55
C ARG A 341 1.19 -14.19 -8.61
N ALA A 342 0.22 -14.75 -7.89
CA ALA A 342 -0.17 -16.14 -8.05
C ALA A 342 -0.52 -16.44 -9.52
N PRO A 343 -0.16 -17.62 -10.06
CA PRO A 343 -0.45 -18.00 -11.44
C PRO A 343 -1.92 -18.41 -11.61
N LEU A 344 -2.85 -17.51 -11.28
CA LEU A 344 -4.30 -17.71 -11.35
C LEU A 344 -4.94 -16.69 -12.32
N GLY A 345 -6.11 -17.03 -12.87
CA GLY A 345 -6.84 -16.17 -13.80
C GLY A 345 -6.00 -15.74 -14.99
N PHE A 346 -5.96 -14.44 -15.30
CA PHE A 346 -5.15 -13.89 -16.39
C PHE A 346 -3.65 -14.14 -16.19
N PHE A 347 -3.17 -14.09 -14.95
CA PHE A 347 -1.78 -14.36 -14.59
C PHE A 347 -1.39 -15.83 -14.65
N HIS A 348 -2.33 -16.73 -14.95
CA HIS A 348 -1.97 -18.10 -15.28
C HIS A 348 -1.18 -18.17 -16.61
N VAL A 349 -1.48 -17.25 -17.54
CA VAL A 349 -0.87 -17.22 -18.87
C VAL A 349 0.33 -16.30 -18.93
N VAL A 350 0.18 -15.08 -18.42
CA VAL A 350 1.21 -14.05 -18.46
C VAL A 350 1.85 -13.84 -17.09
N SER A 351 3.13 -13.51 -17.08
CA SER A 351 3.87 -13.21 -15.84
C SER A 351 3.77 -11.74 -15.44
N GLN A 352 3.50 -10.84 -16.39
CA GLN A 352 3.55 -9.39 -16.20
C GLN A 352 2.52 -8.71 -17.10
N VAL A 353 2.05 -7.53 -16.67
CA VAL A 353 1.11 -6.68 -17.42
C VAL A 353 1.71 -5.29 -17.54
N ALA A 354 1.37 -4.59 -18.62
CA ALA A 354 1.74 -3.19 -18.77
C ALA A 354 1.19 -2.35 -17.59
N PRO A 355 1.89 -1.28 -17.20
CA PRO A 355 1.43 -0.38 -16.15
C PRO A 355 0.09 0.25 -16.55
N THR A 356 -0.98 -0.11 -15.84
CA THR A 356 -2.32 0.41 -16.08
C THR A 356 -2.69 1.49 -15.08
N GLY A 357 -2.00 1.58 -13.94
CA GLY A 357 -2.40 2.45 -12.83
C GLY A 357 -3.72 2.02 -12.17
N GLY A 358 -4.27 0.86 -12.53
CA GLY A 358 -5.61 0.45 -12.14
C GLY A 358 -5.75 0.07 -10.68
N VAL A 359 -7.02 -0.06 -10.25
CA VAL A 359 -7.40 -0.30 -8.85
C VAL A 359 -7.00 -1.68 -8.31
N TYR A 360 -6.89 -2.70 -9.18
CA TYR A 360 -6.58 -4.08 -8.79
C TYR A 360 -5.08 -4.38 -8.62
N LEU A 361 -4.22 -3.39 -8.88
CA LEU A 361 -2.77 -3.46 -8.66
C LEU A 361 -2.06 -4.60 -9.41
N GLU A 362 -2.71 -5.18 -10.42
CA GLU A 362 -2.22 -6.32 -11.20
C GLU A 362 -0.89 -6.01 -11.90
N ASP A 363 -0.74 -4.77 -12.32
CA ASP A 363 0.43 -4.28 -13.01
C ASP A 363 1.66 -4.15 -12.10
N LEU A 364 1.53 -4.23 -10.77
CA LEU A 364 2.67 -4.15 -9.85
C LEU A 364 3.53 -5.41 -9.82
N SER A 365 3.03 -6.53 -10.34
CA SER A 365 3.79 -7.78 -10.37
C SER A 365 4.99 -7.65 -11.30
N VAL A 366 6.16 -8.00 -10.77
CA VAL A 366 7.43 -7.91 -11.50
C VAL A 366 8.12 -9.27 -11.60
N LEU A 367 7.86 -10.19 -10.67
CA LEU A 367 8.52 -11.48 -10.62
C LEU A 367 7.64 -12.59 -11.21
N ASP A 368 8.19 -13.39 -12.13
CA ASP A 368 7.53 -14.62 -12.58
C ASP A 368 7.79 -15.75 -11.57
N SER A 369 6.79 -16.04 -10.74
CA SER A 369 6.82 -17.15 -9.77
C SER A 369 7.11 -18.53 -10.35
N SER A 370 6.88 -18.74 -11.64
CA SER A 370 7.15 -20.01 -12.29
C SER A 370 8.63 -20.19 -12.67
N ASN A 371 9.42 -19.11 -12.64
CA ASN A 371 10.79 -19.11 -13.14
C ASN A 371 11.83 -19.01 -11.99
N SER A 372 12.51 -20.12 -11.67
CA SER A 372 13.61 -20.14 -10.67
C SER A 372 14.81 -19.28 -11.03
N ARG A 373 14.98 -18.93 -12.31
CA ARG A 373 16.13 -18.14 -12.77
C ARG A 373 15.93 -16.65 -12.51
N GLN A 374 14.73 -16.24 -12.10
CA GLN A 374 14.43 -14.86 -11.78
C GLN A 374 14.59 -14.60 -10.28
N TRP A 375 15.27 -13.51 -9.99
CA TRP A 375 15.44 -12.98 -8.65
C TRP A 375 14.88 -11.57 -8.60
N LEU A 376 14.28 -11.22 -7.48
CA LEU A 376 13.84 -9.85 -7.22
C LEU A 376 14.53 -9.36 -5.95
N LEU A 377 15.34 -8.32 -6.11
CA LEU A 377 15.89 -7.58 -4.99
C LEU A 377 14.99 -6.39 -4.71
N VAL A 378 14.58 -6.26 -3.46
CA VAL A 378 13.82 -5.11 -2.97
C VAL A 378 14.59 -4.44 -1.83
N VAL A 379 14.73 -3.13 -1.93
CA VAL A 379 15.43 -2.29 -0.95
C VAL A 379 14.47 -1.19 -0.51
N GLY A 380 14.00 -1.26 0.72
CA GLY A 380 13.12 -0.28 1.35
C GLY A 380 13.88 0.63 2.28
N VAL A 381 13.64 1.94 2.21
CA VAL A 381 14.20 2.95 3.11
C VAL A 381 13.06 3.78 3.65
N LYS A 382 12.95 3.88 4.97
CA LYS A 382 11.97 4.77 5.63
C LYS A 382 12.57 6.16 5.80
N ARG A 383 11.83 7.20 5.39
CA ARG A 383 12.15 8.61 5.59
C ARG A 383 10.92 9.30 6.16
N ASP A 384 10.95 9.63 7.45
CA ASP A 384 9.81 10.22 8.14
C ASP A 384 8.51 9.39 7.95
N ASN A 385 7.52 9.96 7.26
CA ASN A 385 6.23 9.34 6.94
C ASN A 385 6.19 8.70 5.53
N GLU A 386 7.33 8.59 4.86
CA GLU A 386 7.45 8.05 3.51
C GLU A 386 8.33 6.78 3.49
N TRP A 387 7.86 5.76 2.79
CA TRP A 387 8.63 4.57 2.46
C TRP A 387 9.07 4.64 1.01
N LEU A 388 10.38 4.65 0.76
CA LEU A 388 10.98 4.56 -0.56
C LEU A 388 11.41 3.12 -0.80
N VAL A 389 10.81 2.45 -1.78
CA VAL A 389 11.06 1.05 -2.11
C VAL A 389 11.59 0.95 -3.53
N TYR A 390 12.82 0.44 -3.67
CA TYR A 390 13.42 0.17 -4.96
C TYR A 390 13.36 -1.33 -5.24
N ARG A 391 12.85 -1.70 -6.41
CA ARG A 391 12.74 -3.08 -6.86
C ARG A 391 13.54 -3.27 -8.12
N ARG A 392 14.43 -4.27 -8.15
CA ARG A 392 15.15 -4.65 -9.37
C ARG A 392 15.07 -6.14 -9.59
N ARG A 393 14.60 -6.50 -10.78
CA ARG A 393 14.55 -7.88 -11.25
C ARG A 393 15.86 -8.25 -11.93
N TYR A 394 16.39 -9.41 -11.57
CA TYR A 394 17.56 -10.02 -12.18
C TYR A 394 17.17 -11.36 -12.80
N ALA A 395 17.79 -11.71 -13.92
CA ALA A 395 17.62 -13.00 -14.56
C ALA A 395 19.01 -13.63 -14.71
N LEU A 396 19.14 -14.89 -14.30
CA LEU A 396 20.34 -15.67 -14.58
C LEU A 396 20.41 -15.96 -16.10
N PRO A 397 21.60 -15.87 -16.72
CA PRO A 397 21.78 -16.24 -18.11
C PRO A 397 21.46 -17.72 -18.34
N ASP A 398 21.11 -18.05 -19.59
CA ASP A 398 20.62 -19.37 -19.97
C ASP A 398 21.66 -20.49 -19.89
#